data_AF-A0A7J6P7I7-F1
#
_entry.id   AF-A0A7J6P7I7-F1
#
_cell.length_a   1.000
_cell.length_b   1.000
_cell.length_c   1.000
_cell.angle_alpha   90.00
_cell.angle_beta   90.00
_cell.angle_gamma   90.00
#
_symmetry.space_group_name_H-M   'P 1'
#
loop_
_entity.id
_entity.type
_entity.pdbx_description
1 polymer ?
#
loop_
_entity_poly.entity_id
_entity_poly.type
_entity_poly.pdbx_seq_one_letter_code
_entity_poly.pdbx_strand_id
1 'polypeptide(L)'
;MSFSLSLKESSTAKRARTIAEAHRPTEPAFVAADDPSETSDVQSAAPELDIDTLKQLRDTGCASADAGDFKAAISSWSRVIRAGEAGPDVHNWIAQAYMELDEDWRAVHHAEIAYSGDSAFALTITWRRLRGEDRADLQSLLADIRRISSLVEKDLAEHHRGVVVNGRTITMPFWETAQKVDYDEEGRPHVQPPPNGSSKLSCDAPKETNDTAKVD
;
A
#
# COMPACT_ATOMS: atom_id res chain seq x y z
N MET A 1 71.37 4.69 8.13
CA MET A 1 70.77 3.43 7.64
C MET A 1 69.36 3.76 7.21
N SER A 2 69.15 3.98 5.91
CA SER A 2 67.86 4.41 5.35
C SER A 2 67.20 3.24 4.64
N PHE A 3 66.03 2.82 5.13
CA PHE A 3 65.23 1.78 4.49
C PHE A 3 64.38 2.41 3.38
N SER A 4 64.64 2.00 2.13
CA SER A 4 63.84 2.38 0.97
C SER A 4 62.71 1.36 0.80
N LEU A 5 61.49 1.75 1.15
CA LEU A 5 60.28 0.94 0.94
C LEU A 5 59.81 1.13 -0.52
N SER A 6 60.11 0.14 -1.35
CA SER A 6 59.59 0.04 -2.72
C SER A 6 58.14 -0.45 -2.67
N LEU A 7 57.19 0.49 -2.81
CA LEU A 7 55.79 0.14 -3.08
C LEU A 7 55.68 -0.37 -4.52
N LYS A 8 55.38 -1.67 -4.66
CA LYS A 8 54.89 -2.24 -5.91
C LYS A 8 53.44 -1.79 -6.10
N GLU A 9 53.22 -0.87 -7.04
CA GLU A 9 51.88 -0.48 -7.49
C GLU A 9 51.16 -1.70 -8.06
N SER A 10 49.99 -2.03 -7.50
CA SER A 10 49.21 -3.19 -7.90
C SER A 10 48.53 -2.96 -9.25
N SER A 11 48.67 -3.94 -10.14
CA SER A 11 48.22 -3.98 -11.54
C SER A 11 46.69 -3.94 -11.75
N THR A 12 45.88 -3.70 -10.72
CA THR A 12 44.41 -3.71 -10.82
C THR A 12 43.81 -2.35 -11.17
N ALA A 13 44.57 -1.25 -11.09
CA ALA A 13 44.07 0.09 -11.43
C ALA A 13 44.10 0.43 -12.94
N LYS A 14 44.70 -0.40 -13.79
CA LYS A 14 44.86 -0.11 -15.23
C LYS A 14 43.76 -0.67 -16.14
N ARG A 15 42.82 -1.47 -15.60
CA ARG A 15 41.66 -2.00 -16.34
C ARG A 15 40.37 -1.20 -16.16
N ALA A 16 40.33 -0.24 -15.23
CA ALA A 16 39.17 0.64 -15.03
C ALA A 16 39.17 1.89 -15.93
N ARG A 17 40.21 2.10 -16.76
CA ARG A 17 40.40 3.35 -17.53
C ARG A 17 40.27 3.19 -19.04
N THR A 18 39.76 2.05 -19.52
CA THR A 18 39.58 1.78 -20.97
C THR A 18 38.12 1.43 -21.33
N ILE A 19 37.17 1.67 -20.41
CA ILE A 19 35.71 1.51 -20.62
C ILE A 19 34.97 2.84 -20.33
N ALA A 20 35.71 3.94 -20.07
CA ALA A 20 35.13 5.25 -19.78
C ALA A 20 34.94 6.14 -21.03
N GLU A 21 35.12 5.60 -22.25
CA GLU A 21 35.17 6.41 -23.48
C GLU A 21 34.40 5.77 -24.65
N ALA A 22 33.23 5.19 -24.37
CA ALA A 22 32.30 4.69 -25.42
C ALA A 22 30.81 4.87 -25.13
N HIS A 23 30.41 5.42 -23.97
CA HIS A 23 29.00 5.69 -23.66
C HIS A 23 28.82 7.14 -23.23
N ARG A 24 28.93 8.05 -24.20
CA ARG A 24 28.30 9.36 -24.10
C ARG A 24 26.80 9.13 -24.29
N PRO A 25 25.92 9.39 -23.31
CA PRO A 25 24.49 9.38 -23.57
C PRO A 25 24.21 10.51 -24.55
N THR A 26 23.79 10.15 -25.76
CA THR A 26 23.13 11.07 -26.67
C THR A 26 21.86 11.53 -25.97
N GLU A 27 21.81 12.78 -25.53
CA GLU A 27 20.58 13.40 -25.06
C GLU A 27 19.51 13.21 -26.15
N PRO A 28 18.33 12.66 -25.84
CA PRO A 28 17.25 12.72 -26.80
C PRO A 28 16.86 14.19 -26.94
N ALA A 29 17.20 14.76 -28.10
CA ALA A 29 16.68 16.03 -28.55
C ALA A 29 15.15 15.95 -28.55
N PHE A 30 14.54 16.50 -27.49
CA PHE A 30 13.11 16.72 -27.38
C PHE A 30 12.76 17.82 -28.39
N VAL A 31 12.49 17.39 -29.63
CA VAL A 31 11.86 18.23 -30.64
C VAL A 31 10.43 18.48 -30.16
N ALA A 32 10.20 19.67 -29.62
CA ALA A 32 8.88 20.24 -29.52
C ALA A 32 8.32 20.41 -30.94
N ALA A 33 7.45 19.49 -31.35
CA ALA A 33 6.58 19.65 -32.50
C ALA A 33 5.14 19.72 -31.98
N ASP A 34 4.55 20.89 -32.15
CA ASP A 34 3.12 21.15 -32.09
C ASP A 34 2.32 20.11 -32.88
N ASP A 35 1.44 19.37 -32.20
CA ASP A 35 0.06 19.13 -32.67
C ASP A 35 -0.83 18.64 -31.50
N PRO A 36 -1.66 19.51 -30.88
CA PRO A 36 -2.67 19.09 -29.91
C PRO A 36 -4.03 18.77 -30.55
N SER A 37 -4.08 18.42 -31.84
CA SER A 37 -5.31 17.96 -32.49
C SER A 37 -5.29 16.44 -32.71
N GLU A 38 -6.34 15.76 -32.25
CA GLU A 38 -6.61 14.31 -32.38
C GLU A 38 -5.94 13.36 -31.37
N THR A 39 -6.28 13.49 -30.09
CA THR A 39 -6.55 12.29 -29.27
C THR A 39 -8.06 12.12 -29.20
N SER A 40 -8.61 11.60 -30.29
CA SER A 40 -9.98 11.12 -30.31
C SER A 40 -10.10 10.01 -29.25
N ASP A 41 -11.01 10.25 -28.31
CA ASP A 41 -11.61 9.25 -27.42
C ASP A 41 -12.11 8.06 -28.24
N VAL A 42 -11.22 7.12 -28.54
CA VAL A 42 -11.60 5.73 -28.83
C VAL A 42 -11.54 5.02 -27.48
N GLN A 43 -12.48 5.37 -26.60
CA GLN A 43 -12.99 4.43 -25.60
C GLN A 43 -13.63 3.28 -26.40
N SER A 44 -12.79 2.37 -26.89
CA SER A 44 -13.20 1.07 -27.39
C SER A 44 -14.01 0.43 -26.27
N ALA A 45 -15.34 0.45 -26.39
CA ALA A 45 -16.24 -0.24 -25.49
C ALA A 45 -15.70 -1.65 -25.29
N ALA A 46 -15.26 -1.95 -24.07
CA ALA A 46 -14.75 -3.27 -23.75
C ALA A 46 -15.84 -4.29 -24.07
N PRO A 47 -15.52 -5.38 -24.77
CA PRO A 47 -16.51 -6.43 -25.01
C PRO A 47 -16.94 -6.98 -23.64
N GLU A 48 -18.22 -6.86 -23.32
CA GLU A 48 -18.81 -7.56 -22.18
C GLU A 48 -18.71 -9.07 -22.47
N LEU A 49 -17.87 -9.75 -21.68
CA LEU A 49 -17.73 -11.20 -21.74
C LEU A 49 -18.71 -11.81 -20.75
N ASP A 50 -19.25 -12.98 -21.08
CA ASP A 50 -20.05 -13.75 -20.12
C ASP A 50 -19.19 -14.22 -18.93
N ILE A 51 -19.86 -14.46 -17.80
CA ILE A 51 -19.22 -14.86 -16.53
C ILE A 51 -18.45 -16.17 -16.68
N ASP A 52 -18.95 -17.11 -17.48
CA ASP A 52 -18.31 -18.41 -17.70
C ASP A 52 -16.99 -18.27 -18.48
N THR A 53 -16.95 -17.38 -19.46
CA THR A 53 -15.76 -17.01 -20.24
C THR A 53 -14.73 -16.32 -19.36
N LEU A 54 -15.16 -15.42 -18.47
CA LEU A 54 -14.26 -14.77 -17.50
C LEU A 54 -13.63 -15.79 -16.55
N LYS A 55 -14.43 -16.74 -16.05
CA LYS A 55 -13.94 -17.83 -15.22
C LYS A 55 -12.96 -18.72 -15.98
N GLN A 56 -13.29 -19.10 -17.21
CA GLN A 56 -12.41 -19.89 -18.06
C GLN A 56 -11.07 -19.18 -18.33
N LEU A 57 -11.08 -17.85 -18.54
CA LEU A 57 -9.86 -17.06 -18.71
C LEU A 57 -9.00 -17.03 -17.43
N ARG A 58 -9.62 -16.93 -16.25
CA ARG A 58 -8.89 -17.02 -14.97
C ARG A 58 -8.25 -18.40 -14.80
N ASP A 59 -9.03 -19.46 -14.99
CA ASP A 59 -8.58 -20.85 -14.86
C ASP A 59 -7.45 -21.17 -15.86
N THR A 60 -7.56 -20.68 -17.10
CA THR A 60 -6.51 -20.82 -18.12
C THR A 60 -5.23 -20.10 -17.72
N GLY A 61 -5.35 -18.90 -17.13
CA GLY A 61 -4.21 -18.17 -16.61
C GLY A 61 -3.50 -18.90 -15.47
N CYS A 62 -4.26 -19.44 -14.51
CA CYS A 62 -3.73 -20.26 -13.41
C CYS A 62 -3.01 -21.51 -13.94
N ALA A 63 -3.65 -22.26 -14.85
CA ALA A 63 -3.04 -23.44 -15.44
C ALA A 63 -1.74 -23.13 -16.21
N SER A 64 -1.67 -21.96 -16.86
CA SER A 64 -0.45 -21.51 -17.56
C SER A 64 0.67 -21.16 -16.56
N ALA A 65 0.34 -20.51 -15.44
CA ALA A 65 1.28 -20.20 -14.38
C ALA A 65 1.81 -21.47 -13.69
N ASP A 66 0.94 -22.45 -13.42
CA ASP A 66 1.32 -23.76 -12.87
C ASP A 66 2.28 -24.52 -13.80
N ALA A 67 2.15 -24.30 -15.12
CA ALA A 67 3.06 -24.83 -16.13
C ALA A 67 4.36 -24.02 -16.30
N GLY A 68 4.51 -22.89 -15.60
CA GLY A 68 5.65 -21.98 -15.71
C GLY A 68 5.61 -21.03 -16.91
N ASP A 69 4.52 -21.00 -17.68
CA ASP A 69 4.34 -20.03 -18.78
C ASP A 69 3.66 -18.74 -18.26
N PHE A 70 4.45 -17.93 -17.58
CA PHE A 70 3.99 -16.68 -16.96
C PHE A 70 3.50 -15.66 -17.99
N LYS A 71 4.01 -15.67 -19.23
CA LYS A 71 3.56 -14.75 -20.28
C LYS A 71 2.16 -15.10 -20.76
N ALA A 72 1.88 -16.39 -20.98
CA ALA A 72 0.53 -16.85 -21.32
C ALA A 72 -0.46 -16.60 -20.17
N ALA A 73 -0.01 -16.77 -18.92
CA ALA A 73 -0.80 -16.48 -17.73
C ALA A 73 -1.22 -14.99 -17.67
N ILE A 74 -0.24 -14.07 -17.77
CA ILE A 74 -0.47 -12.62 -17.76
C ILE A 74 -1.43 -12.20 -18.89
N SER A 75 -1.26 -12.75 -20.09
CA SER A 75 -2.15 -12.47 -21.22
C SER A 75 -3.61 -12.85 -20.93
N SER A 76 -3.82 -14.03 -20.36
CA SER A 76 -5.16 -14.53 -19.99
C SER A 76 -5.82 -13.65 -18.92
N TRP A 77 -5.10 -13.34 -17.84
CA TRP A 77 -5.60 -12.47 -16.77
C TRP A 77 -5.81 -11.03 -17.23
N SER A 78 -4.97 -10.50 -18.12
CA SER A 78 -5.15 -9.15 -18.68
C SER A 78 -6.40 -9.02 -19.55
N ARG A 79 -6.92 -10.12 -20.10
CA ARG A 79 -8.23 -10.12 -20.78
C ARG A 79 -9.39 -9.99 -19.78
N VAL A 80 -9.25 -10.60 -18.59
CA VAL A 80 -10.21 -10.44 -17.49
C VAL A 80 -10.26 -8.98 -17.01
N ILE A 81 -9.09 -8.34 -16.83
CA ILE A 81 -9.02 -6.91 -16.48
C ILE A 81 -9.69 -6.04 -17.55
N ARG A 82 -9.40 -6.28 -18.82
CA ARG A 82 -10.00 -5.51 -19.93
C ARG A 82 -11.52 -5.64 -20.01
N ALA A 83 -12.08 -6.75 -19.55
CA ALA A 83 -13.52 -6.95 -19.47
C ALA A 83 -14.18 -6.27 -18.25
N GLY A 84 -13.40 -5.59 -17.39
CA GLY A 84 -13.92 -4.82 -16.25
C GLY A 84 -14.18 -5.64 -14.98
N GLU A 85 -13.89 -6.93 -15.00
CA GLU A 85 -14.22 -7.90 -13.93
C GLU A 85 -12.99 -8.32 -13.11
N ALA A 86 -11.97 -7.47 -13.02
CA ALA A 86 -10.78 -7.78 -12.23
C ALA A 86 -10.93 -7.34 -10.78
N GLY A 87 -11.05 -8.33 -9.91
CA GLY A 87 -10.80 -8.15 -8.47
C GLY A 87 -9.31 -8.04 -8.14
N PRO A 88 -8.99 -7.68 -6.89
CA PRO A 88 -7.60 -7.52 -6.42
C PRO A 88 -6.76 -8.79 -6.60
N ASP A 89 -7.38 -9.97 -6.51
CA ASP A 89 -6.71 -11.26 -6.70
C ASP A 89 -6.04 -11.39 -8.08
N VAL A 90 -6.71 -10.93 -9.14
CA VAL A 90 -6.20 -11.02 -10.52
C VAL A 90 -4.95 -10.15 -10.68
N HIS A 91 -4.96 -8.96 -10.08
CA HIS A 91 -3.79 -8.09 -10.06
C HIS A 91 -2.65 -8.69 -9.23
N ASN A 92 -2.95 -9.34 -8.10
CA ASN A 92 -1.95 -10.05 -7.30
C ASN A 92 -1.29 -11.21 -8.07
N TRP A 93 -2.08 -12.00 -8.82
CA TRP A 93 -1.53 -13.08 -9.66
C TRP A 93 -0.63 -12.55 -10.78
N ILE A 94 -1.03 -11.47 -11.45
CA ILE A 94 -0.19 -10.81 -12.45
C ILE A 94 1.11 -10.28 -11.83
N ALA A 95 1.02 -9.68 -10.63
CA ALA A 95 2.20 -9.19 -9.93
C ALA A 95 3.21 -10.31 -9.65
N GLN A 96 2.74 -11.46 -9.15
CA GLN A 96 3.58 -12.65 -8.92
C GLN A 96 4.20 -13.15 -10.22
N ALA A 97 3.43 -13.24 -11.31
CA ALA A 97 3.95 -13.67 -12.60
C ALA A 97 5.02 -12.72 -13.16
N TYR A 98 4.88 -11.40 -12.96
CA TYR A 98 5.94 -10.45 -13.34
C TYR A 98 7.20 -10.60 -12.47
N MET A 99 7.08 -10.95 -11.19
CA MET A 99 8.26 -11.25 -10.36
C MET A 99 9.03 -12.47 -10.86
N GLU A 100 8.34 -13.53 -11.28
CA GLU A 100 8.98 -14.72 -11.85
C GLU A 100 9.66 -14.45 -13.22
N LEU A 101 9.29 -13.34 -13.86
CA LEU A 101 9.90 -12.85 -15.11
C LEU A 101 10.99 -11.79 -14.88
N ASP A 102 11.35 -11.48 -13.63
CA ASP A 102 12.24 -10.38 -13.25
C ASP A 102 11.79 -9.00 -13.78
N GLU A 103 10.47 -8.81 -14.02
CA GLU A 103 9.86 -7.54 -14.45
C GLU A 103 9.32 -6.74 -13.24
N ASP A 104 10.20 -6.46 -12.28
CA ASP A 104 9.86 -5.92 -10.94
C ASP A 104 8.94 -4.70 -10.96
N TRP A 105 9.17 -3.74 -11.86
CA TRP A 105 8.38 -2.51 -11.91
C TRP A 105 6.92 -2.76 -12.27
N ARG A 106 6.66 -3.71 -13.18
CA ARG A 106 5.29 -4.10 -13.52
C ARG A 106 4.65 -4.89 -12.40
N ALA A 107 5.44 -5.73 -11.71
CA ALA A 107 4.98 -6.44 -10.53
C ALA A 107 4.50 -5.46 -9.44
N VAL A 108 5.30 -4.43 -9.12
CA VAL A 108 4.93 -3.40 -8.14
C VAL A 108 3.65 -2.68 -8.55
N HIS A 109 3.54 -2.24 -9.80
CA HIS A 109 2.34 -1.54 -10.27
C HIS A 109 1.07 -2.37 -10.09
N HIS A 110 1.10 -3.67 -10.45
CA HIS A 110 -0.05 -4.54 -10.26
C HIS A 110 -0.30 -4.86 -8.78
N ALA A 111 0.73 -4.98 -7.96
CA ALA A 111 0.57 -5.14 -6.52
C ALA A 111 -0.09 -3.90 -5.88
N GLU A 112 0.30 -2.69 -6.27
CA GLU A 112 -0.34 -1.46 -5.78
C GLU A 112 -1.84 -1.40 -6.10
N ILE A 113 -2.24 -1.86 -7.29
CA ILE A 113 -3.66 -1.95 -7.66
C ILE A 113 -4.37 -3.05 -6.86
N ALA A 114 -3.75 -4.22 -6.71
CA ALA A 114 -4.32 -5.33 -5.95
C ALA A 114 -4.57 -4.95 -4.48
N TYR A 115 -3.66 -4.16 -3.91
CA TYR A 115 -3.69 -3.78 -2.51
C TYR A 115 -3.91 -2.28 -2.33
N SER A 116 -4.72 -1.66 -3.18
CA SER A 116 -5.13 -0.26 -2.99
C SER A 116 -5.93 -0.15 -1.67
N GLY A 117 -5.22 -0.05 -0.54
CA GLY A 117 -5.74 -0.14 0.82
C GLY A 117 -4.82 -0.86 1.82
N ASP A 118 -3.91 -1.76 1.40
CA ASP A 118 -3.05 -2.53 2.34
C ASP A 118 -1.58 -2.56 1.89
N SER A 119 -0.77 -1.71 2.51
CA SER A 119 0.53 -1.33 1.97
C SER A 119 1.68 -2.30 2.24
N ALA A 120 1.47 -3.29 3.10
CA ALA A 120 2.54 -4.16 3.59
C ALA A 120 3.11 -5.09 2.50
N PHE A 121 2.29 -5.46 1.51
CA PHE A 121 2.72 -6.34 0.42
C PHE A 121 3.61 -5.59 -0.60
N ALA A 122 3.24 -4.35 -0.97
CA ALA A 122 4.05 -3.50 -1.85
C ALA A 122 5.46 -3.24 -1.26
N LEU A 123 5.55 -3.09 0.07
CA LEU A 123 6.83 -2.99 0.78
C LEU A 123 7.69 -4.24 0.60
N THR A 124 7.10 -5.44 0.67
CA THR A 124 7.85 -6.70 0.58
C THR A 124 8.48 -6.91 -0.81
N ILE A 125 7.77 -6.51 -1.88
CA ILE A 125 8.28 -6.54 -3.26
C ILE A 125 9.46 -5.56 -3.41
N THR A 126 9.30 -4.33 -2.90
CA THR A 126 10.36 -3.30 -2.95
C THR A 126 11.59 -3.70 -2.14
N TRP A 127 11.46 -4.43 -1.03
CA TRP A 127 12.58 -5.00 -0.27
C TRP A 127 13.37 -6.08 -1.02
N ARG A 128 12.73 -6.87 -1.91
CA ARG A 128 13.40 -7.90 -2.72
C ARG A 128 14.37 -7.26 -3.72
N ARG A 129 13.97 -6.14 -4.31
CA ARG A 129 14.79 -5.33 -5.21
C ARG A 129 15.94 -4.58 -4.54
N LEU A 130 15.75 -4.19 -3.28
CA LEU A 130 16.75 -3.52 -2.44
C LEU A 130 18.04 -4.33 -2.24
N ARG A 131 18.02 -5.64 -2.54
CA ARG A 131 19.21 -6.50 -2.50
C ARG A 131 20.04 -6.49 -3.79
N GLY A 132 19.59 -5.83 -4.86
CA GLY A 132 20.19 -5.93 -6.20
C GLY A 132 20.72 -4.65 -6.86
N GLU A 133 20.30 -3.43 -6.49
CA GLU A 133 20.53 -2.21 -7.31
C GLU A 133 21.18 -1.00 -6.61
N ASP A 134 21.62 -0.06 -7.47
CA ASP A 134 22.50 1.08 -7.24
C ASP A 134 21.89 2.18 -6.33
N ARG A 135 22.76 3.02 -5.77
CA ARG A 135 22.46 3.93 -4.64
C ARG A 135 21.45 5.05 -4.94
N ALA A 136 21.24 5.38 -6.21
CA ALA A 136 20.32 6.43 -6.64
C ALA A 136 18.86 5.95 -6.59
N ASP A 137 18.60 4.73 -7.05
CA ASP A 137 17.25 4.14 -7.05
C ASP A 137 16.75 3.88 -5.62
N LEU A 138 17.68 3.59 -4.72
CA LEU A 138 17.45 3.49 -3.27
C LEU A 138 16.83 4.76 -2.67
N GLN A 139 17.18 5.96 -3.15
CA GLN A 139 16.62 7.20 -2.58
C GLN A 139 15.18 7.44 -3.02
N SER A 140 14.87 7.17 -4.30
CA SER A 140 13.50 7.24 -4.81
C SER A 140 12.61 6.23 -4.08
N LEU A 141 13.10 4.99 -3.96
CA LEU A 141 12.40 3.91 -3.27
C LEU A 141 12.14 4.24 -1.80
N LEU A 142 13.10 4.85 -1.11
CA LEU A 142 12.95 5.23 0.29
C LEU A 142 11.96 6.39 0.46
N ALA A 143 11.78 7.24 -0.54
CA ALA A 143 10.72 8.23 -0.57
C ALA A 143 9.34 7.58 -0.75
N ASP A 144 9.23 6.58 -1.63
CA ASP A 144 7.99 5.84 -1.85
C ASP A 144 7.59 5.03 -0.60
N ILE A 145 8.53 4.33 0.03
CA ILE A 145 8.30 3.62 1.31
C ILE A 145 7.77 4.57 2.38
N ARG A 146 8.36 5.77 2.52
CA ARG A 146 7.90 6.78 3.48
C ARG A 146 6.49 7.27 3.18
N ARG A 147 6.20 7.54 1.91
CA ARG A 147 4.86 7.95 1.46
C ARG A 147 3.83 6.88 1.81
N ILE A 148 4.14 5.63 1.48
CA ILE A 148 3.30 4.47 1.74
C ILE A 148 3.05 4.30 3.24
N SER A 149 4.10 4.34 4.07
CA SER A 149 3.98 4.27 5.54
C SER A 149 3.09 5.38 6.09
N SER A 150 3.21 6.60 5.56
CA SER A 150 2.38 7.73 5.97
C SER A 150 0.90 7.52 5.63
N LEU A 151 0.60 6.91 4.48
CA LEU A 151 -0.77 6.56 4.11
C LEU A 151 -1.35 5.49 5.03
N VAL A 152 -0.57 4.46 5.38
CA VAL A 152 -0.98 3.44 6.36
C VAL A 152 -1.25 4.05 7.72
N GLU A 153 -0.34 4.89 8.23
CA GLU A 153 -0.55 5.55 9.52
C GLU A 153 -1.82 6.41 9.53
N LYS A 154 -2.09 7.11 8.43
CA LYS A 154 -3.30 7.90 8.26
C LYS A 154 -4.54 7.02 8.21
N ASP A 155 -4.51 5.93 7.44
CA ASP A 155 -5.62 5.01 7.33
C ASP A 155 -5.90 4.28 8.66
N LEU A 156 -4.86 3.86 9.39
CA LEU A 156 -5.00 3.34 10.75
C LEU A 156 -5.60 4.38 11.71
N ALA A 157 -5.19 5.65 11.58
CA ALA A 157 -5.74 6.72 12.40
C ALA A 157 -7.22 7.01 12.09
N GLU A 158 -7.64 6.82 10.83
CA GLU A 158 -9.00 7.10 10.34
C GLU A 158 -9.95 5.90 10.51
N HIS A 159 -9.48 4.66 10.27
CA HIS A 159 -10.33 3.46 10.14
C HIS A 159 -10.11 2.39 11.21
N HIS A 160 -8.94 2.32 11.84
CA HIS A 160 -8.61 1.26 12.81
C HIS A 160 -8.37 1.78 14.23
N ARG A 161 -9.44 2.30 14.84
CA ARG A 161 -9.54 2.40 16.30
C ARG A 161 -10.11 1.14 16.96
N GLY A 162 -9.89 -0.02 16.32
CA GLY A 162 -10.39 -1.32 16.75
C GLY A 162 -9.26 -2.19 17.29
N VAL A 163 -9.28 -2.55 18.58
CA VAL A 163 -8.34 -3.55 19.14
C VAL A 163 -9.09 -4.86 19.31
N VAL A 164 -8.47 -5.99 18.92
CA VAL A 164 -9.05 -7.31 19.13
C VAL A 164 -8.66 -7.81 20.53
N VAL A 165 -9.66 -7.94 21.41
CA VAL A 165 -9.50 -8.51 22.76
C VAL A 165 -10.35 -9.77 22.84
N ASN A 166 -9.74 -10.91 23.15
CA ASN A 166 -10.41 -12.21 23.24
C ASN A 166 -11.24 -12.57 21.98
N GLY A 167 -10.71 -12.26 20.79
CA GLY A 167 -11.36 -12.56 19.51
C GLY A 167 -12.53 -11.65 19.14
N ARG A 168 -12.75 -10.55 19.89
CA ARG A 168 -13.76 -9.53 19.55
C ARG A 168 -13.07 -8.21 19.21
N THR A 169 -13.42 -7.63 18.07
CA THR A 169 -12.97 -6.29 17.67
C THR A 169 -13.75 -5.25 18.46
N ILE A 170 -13.04 -4.44 19.25
CA ILE A 170 -13.63 -3.37 20.06
C ILE A 170 -13.22 -2.03 19.46
N THR A 171 -14.18 -1.27 18.93
CA THR A 171 -13.98 0.08 18.39
C THR A 171 -14.03 1.16 19.49
N MET A 172 -13.22 2.21 19.35
CA MET A 172 -13.30 3.41 20.19
C MET A 172 -14.68 4.09 20.01
N PRO A 173 -15.31 4.61 21.08
CA PRO A 173 -14.70 5.16 22.31
C PRO A 173 -14.66 4.19 23.52
N PHE A 174 -14.90 2.89 23.34
CA PHE A 174 -14.94 1.96 24.47
C PHE A 174 -13.62 1.92 25.27
N TRP A 175 -12.47 1.99 24.62
CA TRP A 175 -11.17 1.97 25.32
C TRP A 175 -10.88 3.22 26.15
N GLU A 176 -11.31 4.40 25.71
CA GLU A 176 -11.28 5.63 26.55
C GLU A 176 -12.20 5.52 27.77
N THR A 177 -13.21 4.66 27.68
CA THR A 177 -14.11 4.35 28.80
C THR A 177 -13.50 3.28 29.71
N ALA A 178 -12.87 2.25 29.14
CA ALA A 178 -12.21 1.17 29.87
C ALA A 178 -10.95 1.63 30.61
N GLN A 179 -10.22 2.63 30.11
CA GLN A 179 -9.12 3.27 30.83
C GLN A 179 -9.55 3.93 32.15
N LYS A 180 -10.84 4.19 32.35
CA LYS A 180 -11.41 4.81 33.56
C LYS A 180 -12.01 3.77 34.51
N VAL A 181 -11.88 2.48 34.18
CA VAL A 181 -12.35 1.36 34.97
C VAL A 181 -11.14 0.69 35.62
N ASP A 182 -10.96 0.94 36.90
CA ASP A 182 -10.02 0.16 37.70
C ASP A 182 -10.69 -1.14 38.14
N TYR A 183 -9.90 -2.16 38.46
CA TYR A 183 -10.40 -3.41 39.02
C TYR A 183 -9.94 -3.52 40.47
N ASP A 184 -10.84 -3.89 41.38
CA ASP A 184 -10.49 -4.21 42.77
C ASP A 184 -9.73 -5.55 42.88
N GLU A 185 -9.31 -5.92 44.08
CA GLU A 185 -8.55 -7.16 44.34
C GLU A 185 -9.36 -8.42 43.96
N GLU A 186 -10.69 -8.32 43.91
CA GLU A 186 -11.61 -9.37 43.48
C GLU A 186 -11.93 -9.34 41.97
N GLY A 187 -11.33 -8.41 41.21
CA GLY A 187 -11.49 -8.30 39.76
C GLY A 187 -12.82 -7.67 39.33
N ARG A 188 -13.49 -6.89 40.19
CA ARG A 188 -14.73 -6.17 39.85
C ARG A 188 -14.41 -4.76 39.34
N PRO A 189 -15.09 -4.30 38.28
CA PRO A 189 -14.87 -2.98 37.74
C PRO A 189 -15.37 -1.88 38.70
N HIS A 190 -14.50 -0.96 39.09
CA HIS A 190 -14.81 0.25 39.85
C HIS A 190 -14.51 1.48 38.99
N VAL A 191 -15.52 2.32 38.75
CA VAL A 191 -15.35 3.58 38.02
C VAL A 191 -14.75 4.61 38.98
N GLN A 192 -13.58 5.16 38.66
CA GLN A 192 -13.03 6.25 39.47
C GLN A 192 -14.01 7.44 39.43
N PRO A 193 -14.45 7.96 40.59
CA PRO A 193 -15.17 9.22 40.61
C PRO A 193 -14.27 10.31 40.00
N PRO A 194 -14.83 11.26 39.21
CA PRO A 194 -14.03 12.28 38.57
C PRO A 194 -13.20 13.03 39.63
N PRO A 195 -11.90 13.29 39.37
CA PRO A 195 -11.03 13.96 40.32
C PRO A 195 -11.67 15.29 40.72
N ASN A 196 -11.89 15.46 42.02
CA ASN A 196 -12.60 16.57 42.66
C ASN A 196 -12.35 17.91 41.95
N GLY A 197 -13.30 18.35 41.11
CA GLY A 197 -13.15 19.60 40.36
C GLY A 197 -14.28 19.96 39.40
N SER A 198 -15.02 18.99 38.83
CA SER A 198 -16.19 19.31 37.99
C SER A 198 -17.47 19.30 38.81
N SER A 199 -17.90 20.51 39.13
CA SER A 199 -19.18 20.94 39.68
C SER A 199 -20.35 19.97 39.57
N LYS A 200 -21.05 19.86 40.70
CA LYS A 200 -22.43 19.37 40.87
C LYS A 200 -23.31 19.82 39.70
N LEU A 201 -23.63 18.93 38.77
CA LEU A 201 -24.88 19.01 38.04
C LEU A 201 -25.97 18.67 39.05
N SER A 202 -26.61 19.71 39.57
CA SER A 202 -27.81 19.59 40.39
C SER A 202 -28.88 18.90 39.57
N CYS A 203 -29.30 17.70 40.00
CA CYS A 203 -30.54 17.08 39.56
C CYS A 203 -31.72 17.76 40.29
N ASP A 204 -31.84 19.08 40.19
CA ASP A 204 -33.09 19.75 40.55
C ASP A 204 -34.09 19.43 39.45
N ALA A 205 -35.02 18.53 39.77
CA ALA A 205 -36.16 18.22 38.93
C ALA A 205 -36.90 19.51 38.54
N PRO A 206 -37.33 19.68 37.27
CA PRO A 206 -38.15 20.81 36.90
C PRO A 206 -39.45 20.75 37.71
N LYS A 207 -39.70 21.79 38.52
CA LYS A 207 -41.00 21.99 39.16
C LYS A 207 -42.01 22.25 38.04
N GLU A 208 -42.90 21.28 37.79
CA GLU A 208 -44.11 21.49 37.01
C GLU A 208 -44.93 22.59 37.68
N THR A 209 -44.91 23.79 37.11
CA THR A 209 -45.88 24.84 37.40
C THR A 209 -47.13 24.55 36.59
N ASN A 210 -48.09 23.85 37.20
CA ASN A 210 -49.45 23.77 36.69
C ASN A 210 -50.14 25.12 36.88
N ASP A 211 -50.08 25.96 35.86
CA ASP A 211 -50.88 27.17 35.74
C ASP A 211 -52.27 26.78 35.17
N THR A 212 -53.21 26.46 36.05
CA THR A 212 -54.62 26.35 35.71
C THR A 212 -55.22 27.75 35.57
N ALA A 213 -55.26 28.26 34.34
CA ALA A 213 -56.09 29.41 34.00
C ALA A 213 -57.58 29.02 34.10
N LYS A 214 -58.26 29.61 35.09
CA LYS A 214 -59.73 29.69 35.13
C LYS A 214 -60.19 30.57 33.97
N VAL A 215 -61.08 30.02 33.15
CA VAL A 215 -61.95 30.78 32.24
C VAL A 215 -63.26 30.99 33.00
N ASP A 216 -63.51 32.23 33.42
CA ASP A 216 -64.83 32.74 33.80
C ASP A 216 -65.43 33.48 32.61
#